data_AF-A0A9W6Y9C0-F1
#
_entry.id   AF-A0A9W6Y9C0-F1
#
_cell.length_a   1.000
_cell.length_b   1.000
_cell.length_c   1.000
_cell.angle_alpha   90.00
_cell.angle_beta   90.00
_cell.angle_gamma   90.00
#
_symmetry.space_group_name_H-M   'P 1'
#
loop_
_entity.id
_entity.type
_entity.pdbx_description
1 polymer ?
#
loop_
_entity_poly.entity_id
_entity_poly.type
_entity_poly.pdbx_seq_one_letter_code
_entity_poly.pdbx_strand_id
1 'polypeptide(L)'
;MGLLDGLMNKGVSMFDVVVVCDNASIHTNVEEITRRAVYAGAHFINLSPHSPMLNPFENVFSVFKSEVKAFLAAKRDEILRVPPNQTKAAQRASYLLRAAKYSISVKVTPDLCDTQAAHTLSFHVAALDENDTLVGS
;
A
#
# COMPACT_ATOMS: atom_id res chain seq x y z
N MET A 1 -17.76 -2.32 0.82
CA MET A 1 -17.72 -0.93 0.33
C MET A 1 -16.34 -0.69 -0.24
N GLY A 2 -16.24 -0.25 -1.50
CA GLY A 2 -14.95 0.01 -2.16
C GLY A 2 -14.29 1.28 -1.63
N LEU A 3 -13.01 1.47 -1.97
CA LEU A 3 -12.24 2.65 -1.56
C LEU A 3 -12.89 3.96 -2.06
N LEU A 4 -13.26 4.01 -3.34
CA LEU A 4 -13.87 5.19 -3.97
C LEU A 4 -15.25 5.51 -3.38
N ASP A 5 -16.07 4.49 -3.09
CA ASP A 5 -17.33 4.67 -2.36
C ASP A 5 -17.11 5.32 -0.99
N GLY A 6 -16.04 4.91 -0.30
CA GLY A 6 -15.65 5.48 0.99
C GLY A 6 -15.21 6.95 0.89
N LEU A 7 -14.58 7.36 -0.21
CA LEU A 7 -14.21 8.75 -0.46
C LEU A 7 -15.42 9.61 -0.79
N MET A 8 -16.31 9.14 -1.67
CA MET A 8 -17.57 9.84 -2.00
C MET A 8 -18.43 10.04 -0.74
N ASN A 9 -18.53 9.03 0.12
CA ASN A 9 -19.25 9.13 1.39
C ASN A 9 -18.66 10.17 2.35
N LYS A 10 -17.37 10.49 2.22
CA LYS A 10 -16.70 11.55 2.98
C LYS A 10 -16.83 12.93 2.33
N GLY A 11 -17.57 13.03 1.22
CA GLY A 11 -17.75 14.28 0.48
C GLY A 11 -16.58 14.65 -0.44
N VAL A 12 -15.66 13.72 -0.71
CA VAL A 12 -14.56 13.96 -1.65
C VAL A 12 -15.11 13.90 -3.08
N SER A 13 -14.89 14.97 -3.86
CA SER A 13 -15.24 15.00 -5.27
C SER A 13 -14.36 14.04 -6.07
N MET A 14 -14.95 13.25 -6.99
CA MET A 14 -14.16 12.36 -7.84
C MET A 14 -13.21 13.12 -8.77
N PHE A 15 -13.50 14.39 -9.10
CA PHE A 15 -12.59 15.25 -9.85
C PHE A 15 -11.29 15.59 -9.09
N ASP A 16 -11.27 15.42 -7.77
CA ASP A 16 -10.08 15.63 -6.93
C ASP A 16 -9.33 14.32 -6.65
N VAL A 17 -9.73 13.20 -7.27
CA VAL A 17 -9.18 11.87 -7.03
C VAL A 17 -8.37 11.38 -8.22
N VAL A 18 -7.13 11.01 -7.95
CA VAL A 18 -6.26 10.28 -8.87
C VAL A 18 -5.93 8.92 -8.25
N VAL A 19 -6.25 7.85 -8.96
CA VAL A 19 -5.89 6.48 -8.62
C VAL A 19 -4.61 6.12 -9.36
N VAL A 20 -3.52 5.91 -8.62
CA VAL A 20 -2.24 5.47 -9.15
C VAL A 20 -2.06 3.98 -8.83
N CYS A 21 -1.75 3.17 -9.83
CA CYS A 21 -1.44 1.74 -9.66
C CYS A 21 -0.12 1.36 -10.32
N ASP A 22 0.57 0.38 -9.74
CA ASP A 22 1.70 -0.26 -10.39
C ASP A 22 1.23 -1.23 -11.50
N ASN A 23 2.15 -1.55 -12.40
CA ASN A 23 1.84 -2.40 -13.56
C ASN A 23 1.90 -3.90 -13.23
N ALA A 24 1.16 -4.34 -12.21
CA ALA A 24 1.01 -5.76 -11.90
C ALA A 24 -0.17 -6.38 -12.66
N SER A 25 -0.03 -7.61 -13.13
CA SER A 25 -1.07 -8.33 -13.90
C SER A 25 -2.37 -8.59 -13.12
N ILE A 26 -2.36 -8.40 -11.81
CA ILE A 26 -3.57 -8.46 -10.97
C ILE A 26 -4.43 -7.19 -11.07
N HIS A 27 -3.92 -6.10 -11.64
CA HIS A 27 -4.60 -4.82 -11.76
C HIS A 27 -5.34 -4.64 -13.10
N THR A 28 -5.56 -5.71 -13.86
CA THR A 28 -6.16 -5.67 -15.22
C THR A 28 -7.49 -4.95 -15.31
N ASN A 29 -8.27 -4.91 -14.23
CA ASN A 29 -9.62 -4.36 -14.24
C ASN A 29 -9.73 -3.00 -13.53
N VAL A 30 -8.64 -2.47 -12.96
CA VAL A 30 -8.69 -1.23 -12.15
C VAL A 30 -9.08 -0.03 -13.01
N GLU A 31 -8.54 0.06 -14.22
CA GLU A 31 -8.89 1.11 -15.17
C GLU A 31 -10.38 1.07 -15.54
N GLU A 32 -10.90 -0.11 -15.91
CA GLU A 32 -12.32 -0.29 -16.26
C GLU A 32 -13.23 0.09 -15.09
N ILE A 33 -12.89 -0.33 -13.87
CA ILE A 33 -13.65 -0.01 -12.67
C ILE A 33 -13.65 1.51 -12.44
N THR A 34 -12.50 2.17 -12.55
CA THR A 34 -12.37 3.62 -12.32
C THR A 34 -13.11 4.44 -13.37
N ARG A 35 -13.27 3.93 -14.60
CA ARG A 35 -14.02 4.58 -15.69
C ARG A 35 -15.55 4.41 -15.61
N ARG A 36 -16.08 3.69 -14.62
CA ARG A 36 -17.54 3.52 -14.47
C ARG A 36 -18.22 4.87 -14.20
N ALA A 37 -19.45 5.03 -14.69
CA ALA A 37 -20.22 6.28 -14.56
C ALA A 37 -20.37 6.78 -13.11
N VAL A 38 -20.42 5.86 -12.14
CA VAL A 38 -20.47 6.16 -10.70
C VAL A 38 -19.22 6.89 -10.18
N TYR A 39 -18.07 6.74 -10.85
CA TYR A 39 -16.80 7.38 -10.48
C TYR A 39 -16.36 8.44 -11.51
N ALA A 40 -17.30 8.97 -12.29
CA ALA A 40 -17.01 10.00 -13.28
C ALA A 40 -16.25 11.18 -12.63
N GLY A 41 -15.12 11.56 -13.24
CA GLY A 41 -14.20 12.58 -12.71
C GLY A 41 -12.92 12.00 -12.12
N ALA A 42 -12.93 10.75 -11.62
CA ALA A 42 -11.72 10.11 -11.12
C ALA A 42 -10.73 9.83 -12.25
N HIS A 43 -9.47 10.18 -12.02
CA HIS A 43 -8.38 9.90 -12.96
C HIS A 43 -7.66 8.62 -12.59
N PHE A 44 -7.26 7.83 -13.59
CA PHE A 44 -6.46 6.63 -13.41
C PHE A 44 -5.10 6.79 -14.07
N ILE A 45 -4.03 6.47 -13.34
CA ILE A 45 -2.65 6.46 -13.82
C ILE A 45 -2.07 5.08 -13.56
N ASN A 46 -1.61 4.42 -14.63
CA ASN A 46 -0.80 3.21 -14.52
C ASN A 46 0.67 3.60 -14.61
N LEU A 47 1.47 3.17 -13.64
CA LEU A 47 2.91 3.36 -13.68
C LEU A 47 3.53 2.47 -14.77
N SER A 48 4.67 2.89 -15.30
CA SER A 48 5.43 2.05 -16.23
C SER A 48 5.93 0.77 -15.54
N PRO A 49 6.14 -0.33 -16.29
CA PRO A 49 6.76 -1.52 -15.74
C PRO A 49 8.09 -1.20 -15.06
N HIS A 50 8.40 -1.87 -13.95
CA HIS A 50 9.66 -1.73 -13.23
C HIS A 50 9.96 -0.32 -12.69
N SER A 51 8.92 0.45 -12.35
CA SER A 51 9.06 1.80 -11.79
C SER A 51 8.70 1.93 -10.28
N PRO A 52 9.26 1.10 -9.37
CA PRO A 52 8.89 1.15 -7.95
C PRO A 52 9.28 2.47 -7.27
N MET A 53 10.30 3.19 -7.76
CA MET A 53 10.70 4.52 -7.28
C MET A 53 9.61 5.59 -7.47
N LEU A 54 8.68 5.37 -8.41
CA LEU A 54 7.55 6.25 -8.66
C LEU A 54 6.30 5.85 -7.85
N ASN A 55 6.34 4.73 -7.13
CA ASN A 55 5.22 4.24 -6.34
C ASN A 55 5.44 4.52 -4.84
N PRO A 56 4.83 5.57 -4.25
CA PRO A 56 5.02 5.86 -2.84
C PRO A 56 4.50 4.76 -1.92
N PHE A 57 3.58 3.92 -2.41
CA PHE A 57 3.10 2.75 -1.67
C PHE A 57 4.24 1.79 -1.32
N GLU A 58 5.26 1.62 -2.18
CA GLU A 58 6.38 0.71 -1.90
C GLU A 58 7.13 1.10 -0.63
N ASN A 59 7.37 2.40 -0.45
CA ASN A 59 8.09 2.91 0.73
C ASN A 59 7.23 2.79 2.00
N VAL A 60 5.94 3.16 1.92
CA VAL A 60 4.99 2.99 3.02
C VAL A 60 4.87 1.52 3.40
N PHE A 61 4.77 0.63 2.40
CA PHE A 61 4.66 -0.80 2.59
C PHE A 61 5.95 -1.40 3.16
N SER A 62 7.12 -0.85 2.82
CA SER A 62 8.40 -1.23 3.43
C SER A 62 8.43 -0.95 4.94
N VAL A 63 7.99 0.25 5.35
CA VAL A 63 7.86 0.62 6.77
C VAL A 63 6.86 -0.31 7.48
N PHE A 64 5.69 -0.51 6.88
CA PHE A 64 4.68 -1.44 7.39
C PHE A 64 5.24 -2.86 7.59
N LYS A 65 5.93 -3.41 6.57
CA LYS A 65 6.52 -4.76 6.61
C LYS A 65 7.58 -4.88 7.70
N SER A 66 8.40 -3.85 7.87
CA SER A 66 9.44 -3.83 8.90
C SER A 66 8.85 -3.92 10.30
N GLU A 67 7.77 -3.20 10.58
CA GLU A 67 7.07 -3.28 11.87
C GLU A 67 6.34 -4.62 12.07
N VAL A 68 5.73 -5.18 11.01
CA VAL A 68 5.16 -6.53 11.07
C VAL A 68 6.23 -7.55 11.46
N LYS A 69 7.42 -7.49 10.83
CA LYS A 69 8.54 -8.37 11.16
C LYS A 69 9.01 -8.18 12.60
N ALA A 70 9.13 -6.93 13.06
CA ALA A 70 9.53 -6.63 14.44
C ALA A 70 8.54 -7.19 15.46
N PHE A 71 7.23 -6.99 15.24
CA PHE A 71 6.18 -7.55 16.08
C PHE A 71 6.23 -9.08 16.13
N LEU A 72 6.35 -9.74 14.97
CA LEU A 72 6.41 -11.21 14.90
C LEU A 72 7.67 -11.75 15.59
N ALA A 73 8.80 -11.07 15.48
CA ALA A 73 10.03 -11.42 16.18
C ALA A 73 9.85 -11.32 17.70
N ALA A 74 9.25 -10.24 18.19
CA ALA A 74 8.98 -10.04 19.61
C ALA A 74 7.96 -11.06 20.18
N LYS A 75 7.06 -11.58 19.34
CA LYS A 75 6.02 -12.56 19.71
C LYS A 75 6.33 -14.00 19.34
N ARG A 76 7.58 -14.30 18.97
CA ARG A 76 8.00 -15.60 18.46
C ARG A 76 7.60 -16.77 19.36
N ASP A 77 7.83 -16.66 20.67
CA ASP A 77 7.52 -17.74 21.61
C ASP A 77 6.00 -18.00 21.72
N GLU A 78 5.20 -16.93 21.73
CA GLU A 78 3.74 -17.04 21.76
C GLU A 78 3.18 -17.64 20.46
N ILE A 79 3.82 -17.35 19.32
CA ILE A 79 3.47 -17.93 18.01
C ILE A 79 3.74 -19.44 17.99
N LEU A 80 4.83 -19.89 18.64
CA LEU A 80 5.22 -21.30 18.66
C LEU A 80 4.40 -22.14 19.68
N ARG A 81 3.85 -21.49 20.72
CA ARG A 81 2.94 -22.11 21.70
C ARG A 81 1.53 -22.22 21.13
N VAL A 82 1.28 -23.29 20.38
CA VAL A 82 -0.02 -23.56 19.76
C VAL A 82 -0.99 -24.16 20.79
N PRO A 83 -2.20 -23.61 20.97
CA PRO A 83 -3.22 -24.19 21.82
C PRO A 83 -3.66 -25.59 21.37
N PRO A 84 -4.12 -26.46 22.29
CA PRO A 84 -4.51 -27.85 21.97
C PRO A 84 -5.61 -28.00 20.90
N ASN A 85 -6.46 -26.98 20.73
CA ASN A 85 -7.58 -26.95 19.80
C ASN A 85 -7.31 -26.10 18.54
N GLN A 86 -6.06 -25.80 18.23
CA GLN A 86 -5.69 -24.93 17.11
C GLN A 86 -4.54 -25.53 16.29
N THR A 87 -4.52 -25.26 14.99
CA THR A 87 -3.41 -25.66 14.13
C THR A 87 -2.27 -24.64 14.18
N LYS A 88 -1.03 -25.08 13.91
CA LYS A 88 0.13 -24.19 13.73
C LYS A 88 -0.14 -23.09 12.69
N ALA A 89 -0.81 -23.44 11.60
CA ALA A 89 -1.15 -22.50 10.52
C ALA A 89 -2.15 -21.43 11.02
N ALA A 90 -3.21 -21.84 11.72
CA ALA A 90 -4.18 -20.92 12.27
C ALA A 90 -3.57 -19.98 13.32
N GLN A 91 -2.67 -20.47 14.18
CA GLN A 91 -1.95 -19.64 15.14
C GLN A 91 -1.09 -18.58 14.44
N ARG A 92 -0.27 -19.00 13.47
CA ARG A 92 0.58 -18.08 12.69
C ARG A 92 -0.23 -17.03 11.92
N ALA A 93 -1.34 -17.45 11.29
CA ALA A 93 -2.23 -16.54 10.58
C ALA A 93 -2.86 -15.50 11.52
N SER A 94 -3.28 -15.91 12.72
CA SER A 94 -3.80 -15.01 13.76
C SER A 94 -2.77 -13.96 14.17
N TYR A 95 -1.52 -14.37 14.43
CA TYR A 95 -0.46 -13.43 14.78
C TYR A 95 -0.06 -12.51 13.62
N LEU A 96 -0.04 -13.01 12.38
CA LEU A 96 0.21 -12.17 11.20
C LEU A 96 -0.86 -11.09 11.06
N LEU A 97 -2.13 -11.45 11.24
CA LEU A 97 -3.23 -10.48 11.20
C LEU A 97 -3.14 -9.46 12.34
N ARG A 98 -2.79 -9.89 13.55
CA ARG A 98 -2.55 -8.99 14.70
C ARG A 98 -1.40 -8.03 14.42
N ALA A 99 -0.28 -8.54 13.90
CA ALA A 99 0.88 -7.76 13.53
C ALA A 99 0.55 -6.72 12.46
N ALA A 100 -0.20 -7.12 11.42
CA ALA A 100 -0.63 -6.22 10.36
C ALA A 100 -1.54 -5.09 10.88
N LYS A 101 -2.55 -5.43 11.70
CA LYS A 101 -3.44 -4.44 12.31
C LYS A 101 -2.68 -3.46 13.21
N TYR A 102 -1.77 -3.98 14.03
CA TYR A 102 -0.91 -3.17 14.88
C TYR A 102 -0.03 -2.23 14.05
N SER A 103 0.70 -2.77 13.06
CA SER A 103 1.58 -2.01 12.18
C SER A 103 0.85 -0.87 11.45
N ILE A 104 -0.34 -1.13 10.89
CA ILE A 104 -1.18 -0.08 10.29
C ILE A 104 -1.48 1.02 11.32
N SER A 105 -1.90 0.66 12.53
CA SER A 105 -2.28 1.64 13.55
C SER A 105 -1.13 2.49 14.11
N VAL A 106 0.11 1.99 14.07
CA VAL A 106 1.26 2.66 14.70
C VAL A 106 2.26 3.27 13.70
N LYS A 107 2.28 2.82 12.45
CA LYS A 107 3.26 3.27 11.45
C LYS A 107 2.65 3.92 10.23
N VAL A 108 1.48 3.48 9.77
CA VAL A 108 0.88 3.98 8.52
C VAL A 108 0.03 5.22 8.82
N THR A 109 0.69 6.34 9.07
CA THR A 109 0.07 7.64 9.34
C THR A 109 -0.08 8.47 8.07
N PRO A 110 -0.99 9.47 8.04
CA PRO A 110 -1.07 10.44 6.95
C PRO A 110 0.28 11.12 6.69
N ASP A 111 0.98 11.56 7.74
CA ASP A 111 2.30 12.21 7.60
C ASP A 111 3.33 11.31 6.92
N LEU A 112 3.33 10.00 7.22
CA LEU A 112 4.20 9.04 6.54
C LEU A 112 3.83 8.96 5.06
N CYS A 113 2.56 8.81 4.74
CA CYS A 113 2.08 8.72 3.36
C CYS A 113 2.46 9.98 2.56
N ASP A 114 2.24 11.17 3.12
CA ASP A 114 2.58 12.44 2.49
C ASP A 114 4.08 12.59 2.29
N THR A 115 4.88 12.21 3.29
CA THR A 115 6.35 12.22 3.20
C THR A 115 6.84 11.28 2.10
N GLN A 116 6.28 10.06 2.01
CA GLN A 116 6.68 9.10 0.98
C GLN A 116 6.20 9.53 -0.42
N ALA A 117 5.03 10.13 -0.55
CA ALA A 117 4.56 10.74 -1.79
C ALA A 117 5.49 11.86 -2.25
N ALA A 118 5.85 12.78 -1.35
CA ALA A 118 6.80 13.85 -1.64
C ALA A 118 8.19 13.30 -2.03
N HIS A 119 8.66 12.24 -1.38
CA HIS A 119 9.91 11.57 -1.72
C HIS A 119 9.88 11.00 -3.15
N THR A 120 8.73 10.53 -3.64
CA THR A 120 8.65 10.04 -5.04
C THR A 120 8.77 11.15 -6.09
N LEU A 121 8.43 12.40 -5.74
CA LEU A 121 8.51 13.54 -6.67
C LEU A 121 9.95 13.83 -7.11
N SER A 122 10.96 13.61 -6.27
CA SER A 122 12.36 13.81 -6.68
C SER A 122 12.78 12.84 -7.79
N PHE A 123 12.18 11.65 -7.83
CA PHE A 123 12.42 10.69 -8.93
C PHE A 123 11.64 11.04 -10.19
N HIS A 124 10.55 11.80 -10.09
CA HIS A 124 9.81 12.24 -11.28
C HIS A 124 10.65 13.20 -12.11
N VAL A 125 11.35 14.14 -11.47
CA VAL A 125 12.28 15.05 -12.17
C VAL A 125 13.40 14.26 -12.84
N ALA A 126 14.04 13.34 -12.11
CA ALA A 126 15.11 12.51 -12.66
C ALA A 126 14.62 11.64 -13.84
N ALA A 127 13.42 11.08 -13.76
CA ALA A 127 12.82 10.29 -14.83
C ALA A 127 12.47 11.14 -16.08
N LEU A 128 12.01 12.38 -15.89
CA LEU A 128 11.75 13.32 -16.99
C LEU A 128 13.05 13.73 -17.70
N ASP A 129 14.15 13.82 -16.97
CA ASP A 129 15.48 14.11 -17.49
C ASP A 129 16.20 12.84 -18.04
N GLU A 130 15.51 11.70 -18.13
CA GLU A 130 16.05 10.41 -18.59
C GLU A 130 17.27 9.91 -17.81
N ASN A 131 17.40 10.34 -16.55
CA ASN A 131 18.46 9.87 -15.67
C ASN A 131 18.12 8.49 -15.07
N ASP A 132 19.12 7.61 -15.03
CA ASP A 132 19.00 6.35 -14.29
C ASP A 132 18.76 6.65 -12.81
N THR A 133 17.69 6.08 -12.26
CA THR A 133 17.33 6.21 -10.85
C THR A 133 17.62 4.89 -10.12
N LEU A 134 18.52 4.94 -9.14
CA LEU A 134 18.83 3.77 -8.32
C LEU A 134 17.63 3.42 -7.43
N VAL A 135 17.28 2.13 -7.38
CA VAL A 135 16.17 1.61 -6.58
C VAL A 135 16.72 0.84 -5.38
N GLY A 136 16.30 1.23 -4.18
CA GLY A 136 16.59 0.51 -2.93
C GLY A 136 17.92 0.91 -2.30
N SER A 137 17.85 1.52 -1.12
CA SER A 137 18.97 1.69 -0.18
C SER A 137 18.65 0.95 1.11
#